data_AF-A0A975G1H4-F1
#
_entry.id   AF-A0A975G1H4-F1
#
_cell.length_a   1.000
_cell.length_b   1.000
_cell.length_c   1.000
_cell.angle_alpha   90.00
_cell.angle_beta   90.00
_cell.angle_gamma   90.00
#
_symmetry.space_group_name_H-M   'P 1'
#
loop_
_entity.id
_entity.type
_entity.pdbx_description
1 polymer ?
#
loop_
_entity_poly.entity_id
_entity_poly.type
_entity_poly.pdbx_seq_one_letter_code
_entity_poly.pdbx_strand_id
1 'polypeptide(L)'
;MITSVSGASAPVDKRFIGHPLGLLFLVVGEGFERFAYYGTSSILALFLTKQLLLPGHVEHVLGMGAVRSMLGASGVTIVAFATLLVGRYGFLCYVTPLVGGWVADQWLGRSKTITLGAALMVLGYALMASEASFVIAFALILIGVGCFKGNIAAQIGDLYAPDDLRRSSGFQLFTLSIQAGSIFAPIVCGGLAQAFGWKYGFFAAGASMALGLATLVIGQPWLPKAAKSRANDGEARVPLTKRDFVLIAILIAMVPALSLSSLGNQQIFNTYLIWGDQHYNLLVGGKAMPASWLVSLDAIVSVGCLISVLAFWQMWSRFWREPQDLAKMIIGCLISATAPLLLALASMQEAATGQKIGLGWGLAFHIVNDIGFVNVYGVGMALFSRVAPKSLSGVMIAVYYFYLAFGNELAGRLGGLLESMGPIKFWLLHAGLCAAGAVMLLLFGLVFGRFLKAEHEPDLVAEPAAA
;
A
#
# COMPACT_ATOMS: atom_id res chain seq x y z
N MET A 1 39.19 40.21 12.50
CA MET A 1 37.75 40.57 12.47
C MET A 1 37.12 39.86 11.29
N ILE A 2 36.50 38.70 11.52
CA ILE A 2 35.65 38.03 10.53
C ILE A 2 34.23 38.27 11.01
N THR A 3 33.52 39.16 10.33
CA THR A 3 32.13 39.53 10.62
C THR A 3 31.22 38.34 10.29
N SER A 4 30.65 37.75 11.34
CA SER A 4 29.53 36.81 11.23
C SER A 4 28.35 37.51 10.56
N VAL A 5 27.91 37.00 9.41
CA VAL A 5 26.64 37.40 8.80
C VAL A 5 25.52 36.80 9.64
N SER A 6 25.00 37.58 10.59
CA SER A 6 23.77 37.28 11.32
C SER A 6 22.57 37.50 10.40
N GLY A 7 22.23 36.47 9.62
CA GLY A 7 20.97 36.36 8.90
C GLY A 7 20.03 35.37 9.58
N ALA A 8 19.98 35.32 10.91
CA ALA A 8 19.07 34.45 11.64
C ALA A 8 17.81 35.25 12.00
N SER A 9 16.77 35.16 11.16
CA SER A 9 15.41 35.31 11.69
C SER A 9 15.22 34.21 12.72
N ALA A 10 15.05 34.57 14.00
CA ALA A 10 14.70 33.61 15.04
C ALA A 10 13.51 32.75 14.59
N PRO A 11 13.56 31.41 14.70
CA PRO A 11 12.53 30.56 14.13
C PRO A 11 11.24 30.78 14.93
N VAL A 12 10.12 31.01 14.22
CA VAL A 12 8.78 31.03 14.81
C VAL A 12 8.58 29.70 15.53
N ASP A 13 8.61 29.72 16.86
CA ASP A 13 8.50 28.53 17.71
C ASP A 13 7.06 28.00 17.65
N LYS A 14 6.82 27.17 16.64
CA LYS A 14 5.59 26.42 16.42
C LYS A 14 5.99 24.96 16.34
N ARG A 15 5.95 24.27 17.48
CA ARG A 15 6.27 22.86 17.59
C ARG A 15 4.99 22.05 17.74
N PHE A 16 4.89 20.94 17.02
CA PHE A 16 3.86 19.93 17.19
C PHE A 16 4.52 18.70 17.84
N ILE A 17 4.28 18.48 19.14
CA ILE A 17 4.85 17.34 19.88
C ILE A 17 6.39 17.26 19.71
N GLY A 18 7.09 18.40 19.76
CA GLY A 18 8.55 18.46 19.56
C GLY A 18 9.04 18.43 18.10
N HIS A 19 8.15 18.30 17.12
CA HIS A 19 8.42 18.35 15.69
C HIS A 19 8.11 19.71 15.07
N PRO A 20 8.65 20.05 13.88
CA PRO A 20 8.24 21.23 13.13
C PRO A 20 6.72 21.24 12.89
N LEU A 21 6.04 22.39 13.06
CA LEU A 21 4.59 22.46 12.84
C LEU A 21 4.16 22.02 11.44
N GLY A 22 5.01 22.18 10.42
CA GLY A 22 4.77 21.64 9.08
C GLY A 22 4.43 20.15 9.09
N LEU A 23 5.00 19.37 10.02
CA LEU A 23 4.71 17.94 10.17
C LEU A 23 3.23 17.69 10.45
N LEU A 24 2.60 18.49 11.35
CA LEU A 24 1.19 18.33 11.69
C LEU A 24 0.32 18.36 10.44
N PHE A 25 0.52 19.35 9.58
CA PHE A 25 -0.28 19.53 8.36
C PHE A 25 -0.04 18.40 7.34
N LEU A 26 1.19 17.91 7.21
CA LEU A 26 1.49 16.78 6.32
C LEU A 26 0.89 15.48 6.84
N VAL A 27 1.01 15.20 8.14
CA VAL A 27 0.48 13.98 8.77
C VAL A 27 -1.04 13.95 8.75
N VAL A 28 -1.69 15.08 9.04
CA VAL A 28 -3.15 15.20 8.98
C VAL A 28 -3.65 15.17 7.53
N GLY A 29 -2.96 15.86 6.62
CA GLY A 29 -3.25 15.81 5.18
C GLY A 29 -3.14 14.38 4.62
N GLU A 30 -2.11 13.64 5.02
CA GLU A 30 -1.97 12.21 4.70
C GLU A 30 -3.12 11.40 5.29
N GLY A 31 -3.45 11.59 6.57
CA GLY A 31 -4.53 10.83 7.22
C GLY A 31 -5.87 10.97 6.48
N PHE A 32 -6.20 12.17 6.01
CA PHE A 32 -7.40 12.43 5.23
C PHE A 32 -7.37 11.81 3.83
N GLU A 33 -6.23 11.84 3.14
CA GLU A 33 -6.09 11.17 1.84
C GLU A 33 -6.13 9.65 1.99
N ARG A 34 -5.49 9.08 3.02
CA ARG A 34 -5.53 7.65 3.33
C ARG A 34 -6.93 7.20 3.67
N PHE A 35 -7.68 8.01 4.41
CA PHE A 35 -9.09 7.75 4.64
C PHE A 35 -9.87 7.72 3.32
N ALA A 36 -9.67 8.68 2.42
CA ALA A 36 -10.36 8.70 1.14
C ALA A 36 -10.01 7.48 0.27
N TYR A 37 -8.73 7.11 0.23
CA TYR A 37 -8.22 5.95 -0.51
C TYR A 37 -8.78 4.62 0.01
N TYR A 38 -8.65 4.34 1.30
CA TYR A 38 -9.11 3.07 1.88
C TYR A 38 -10.64 2.98 1.93
N GLY A 39 -11.32 4.11 2.19
CA GLY A 39 -12.78 4.20 2.14
C GLY A 39 -13.30 3.81 0.77
N THR A 40 -12.75 4.42 -0.28
CA THR A 40 -13.09 4.12 -1.68
C THR A 40 -12.76 2.67 -2.03
N SER A 41 -11.55 2.21 -1.72
CA SER A 41 -11.10 0.86 -2.04
C SER A 41 -11.96 -0.22 -1.39
N SER A 42 -12.47 0.04 -0.18
CA SER A 42 -13.31 -0.92 0.55
C SER A 42 -14.73 -1.10 0.00
N ILE A 43 -15.23 -0.13 -0.78
CA ILE A 43 -16.58 -0.18 -1.38
C ILE A 43 -16.54 -0.33 -2.89
N LEU A 44 -15.39 -0.12 -3.54
CA LEU A 44 -15.26 -0.07 -4.99
C LEU A 44 -15.67 -1.38 -5.67
N ALA A 45 -15.10 -2.51 -5.26
CA ALA A 45 -15.40 -3.82 -5.85
C ALA A 45 -16.90 -4.16 -5.74
N LEU A 46 -17.50 -3.81 -4.59
CA LEU A 46 -18.93 -4.02 -4.32
C LEU A 46 -19.80 -3.07 -5.15
N PHE A 47 -19.45 -1.79 -5.24
CA PHE A 47 -20.15 -0.80 -6.06
C PHE A 47 -20.14 -1.17 -7.55
N LEU A 48 -18.98 -1.59 -8.06
CA LEU A 48 -18.83 -2.02 -9.45
C LEU A 48 -19.74 -3.20 -9.77
N THR A 49 -19.75 -4.22 -8.92
CA THR A 49 -20.52 -5.45 -9.15
C THR A 49 -22.01 -5.31 -8.87
N LYS A 50 -22.40 -4.48 -7.90
CA LYS A 50 -23.80 -4.37 -7.44
C LYS A 50 -24.56 -3.17 -8.01
N GLN A 51 -23.91 -2.26 -8.73
CA GLN A 51 -24.56 -1.09 -9.29
C GLN A 51 -23.96 -0.68 -10.63
N LEU A 52 -22.72 -0.16 -10.65
CA LEU A 52 -22.19 0.56 -11.83
C LEU A 52 -22.17 -0.29 -13.10
N LEU A 53 -21.78 -1.56 -12.99
CA LEU A 53 -21.62 -2.44 -14.15
C LEU A 53 -22.87 -3.26 -14.49
N LEU A 54 -23.98 -3.05 -13.78
CA LEU A 54 -25.25 -3.71 -14.09
C LEU A 54 -25.85 -3.15 -15.40
N PRO A 55 -26.63 -3.96 -16.13
CA PRO A 55 -27.40 -3.48 -17.29
C PRO A 55 -28.35 -2.34 -16.89
N GLY A 56 -28.39 -1.29 -17.70
CA GLY A 56 -29.15 -0.06 -17.43
C GLY A 56 -28.38 1.00 -16.64
N HIS A 57 -27.17 0.68 -16.16
CA HIS A 57 -26.28 1.62 -15.49
C HIS A 57 -25.02 1.87 -16.33
N VAL A 58 -24.35 0.78 -16.71
CA VAL A 58 -23.03 0.82 -17.39
C VAL A 58 -23.06 1.56 -18.71
N GLU A 59 -24.20 1.53 -19.42
CA GLU A 59 -24.42 2.18 -20.72
C GLU A 59 -24.43 3.70 -20.62
N HIS A 60 -24.74 4.24 -19.43
CA HIS A 60 -24.74 5.67 -19.16
C HIS A 60 -23.37 6.19 -18.72
N VAL A 61 -22.40 5.32 -18.49
CA VAL A 61 -21.06 5.70 -18.04
C VAL A 61 -20.20 6.15 -19.22
N LEU A 62 -19.86 7.44 -19.23
CA LEU A 62 -19.07 8.05 -20.29
C LEU A 62 -17.69 7.40 -20.37
N GLY A 63 -17.30 6.96 -21.57
CA GLY A 63 -15.98 6.35 -21.83
C GLY A 63 -15.82 4.91 -21.36
N MET A 64 -16.84 4.28 -20.76
CA MET A 64 -16.74 2.90 -20.27
C MET A 64 -16.42 1.88 -21.37
N GLY A 65 -16.98 2.06 -22.58
CA GLY A 65 -16.66 1.22 -23.74
C GLY A 65 -15.18 1.28 -24.13
N ALA A 66 -14.56 2.45 -24.07
CA ALA A 66 -13.13 2.62 -24.35
C ALA A 66 -12.28 1.93 -23.28
N VAL A 67 -12.62 2.11 -22.00
CA VAL A 67 -11.93 1.43 -20.88
C VAL A 67 -12.04 -0.08 -21.01
N ARG A 68 -13.23 -0.60 -21.33
CA ARG A 68 -13.47 -2.04 -21.52
C ARG A 68 -12.61 -2.61 -22.66
N SER A 69 -12.52 -1.89 -23.77
CA SER A 69 -11.67 -2.26 -24.92
C SER A 69 -10.18 -2.22 -24.56
N MET A 70 -9.70 -1.14 -23.92
CA MET A 70 -8.30 -1.00 -23.49
C MET A 70 -7.85 -2.11 -22.54
N LEU A 71 -8.76 -2.61 -21.71
CA LEU A 71 -8.49 -3.69 -20.78
C LEU A 71 -8.68 -5.09 -21.38
N GLY A 72 -9.06 -5.20 -22.66
CA GLY A 72 -9.34 -6.48 -23.31
C GLY A 72 -10.51 -7.23 -22.67
N ALA A 73 -11.43 -6.51 -22.02
CA ALA A 73 -12.52 -7.06 -21.21
C ALA A 73 -13.83 -7.20 -22.01
N SER A 74 -13.75 -7.36 -23.33
CA SER A 74 -14.91 -7.57 -24.20
C SER A 74 -15.51 -8.96 -23.95
N GLY A 75 -16.80 -9.01 -23.62
CA GLY A 75 -17.52 -10.27 -23.39
C GLY A 75 -17.25 -10.97 -22.06
N VAL A 76 -16.46 -10.38 -21.16
CA VAL A 76 -16.27 -10.93 -19.79
C VAL A 76 -17.47 -10.60 -18.89
N THR A 77 -17.63 -11.36 -17.81
CA THR A 77 -18.71 -11.17 -16.82
C THR A 77 -18.53 -9.87 -16.02
N ILE A 78 -19.59 -9.46 -15.31
CA ILE A 78 -19.58 -8.26 -14.46
C ILE A 78 -18.52 -8.37 -13.36
N VAL A 79 -18.43 -9.52 -12.69
CA VAL A 79 -17.43 -9.77 -11.64
C VAL A 79 -16.02 -9.75 -12.23
N ALA A 80 -15.80 -10.38 -13.38
CA ALA A 80 -14.50 -10.36 -14.04
C ALA A 80 -14.06 -8.94 -14.44
N PHE A 81 -14.99 -8.12 -14.95
CA PHE A 81 -14.66 -6.74 -15.31
C PHE A 81 -14.42 -5.86 -14.08
N ALA A 82 -15.24 -6.02 -13.03
CA ALA A 82 -15.07 -5.28 -11.77
C ALA A 82 -13.72 -5.58 -11.12
N THR A 83 -13.36 -6.86 -11.00
CA THR A 83 -12.11 -7.30 -10.37
C THR A 83 -10.89 -6.82 -11.16
N LEU A 84 -10.97 -6.81 -12.49
CA LEU A 84 -9.93 -6.25 -13.36
C LEU A 84 -9.77 -4.74 -13.20
N LEU A 85 -10.86 -3.98 -13.09
CA LEU A 85 -10.81 -2.54 -12.83
C LEU A 85 -10.17 -2.24 -11.47
N VAL A 86 -10.55 -2.98 -10.43
CA VAL A 86 -9.98 -2.84 -9.07
C VAL A 86 -8.48 -3.18 -9.08
N GLY A 87 -8.09 -4.27 -9.72
CA GLY A 87 -6.69 -4.67 -9.83
C GLY A 87 -5.84 -3.66 -10.62
N ARG A 88 -6.38 -3.15 -11.74
CA ARG A 88 -5.72 -2.11 -12.53
C ARG A 88 -5.57 -0.81 -11.74
N TYR A 89 -6.59 -0.43 -10.99
CA TYR A 89 -6.54 0.74 -10.10
C TYR A 89 -5.43 0.57 -9.06
N GLY A 90 -5.41 -0.56 -8.36
CA GLY A 90 -4.35 -0.89 -7.40
C GLY A 90 -2.95 -0.84 -8.02
N PHE A 91 -2.76 -1.43 -9.20
CA PHE A 91 -1.50 -1.36 -9.95
C PHE A 91 -1.09 0.10 -10.22
N LEU A 92 -1.99 0.90 -10.80
CA LEU A 92 -1.68 2.27 -11.17
C LEU A 92 -1.41 3.17 -9.96
N CYS A 93 -2.04 2.92 -8.80
CA CYS A 93 -1.73 3.64 -7.56
C CYS A 93 -0.30 3.43 -7.02
N TYR A 94 0.42 2.41 -7.49
CA TYR A 94 1.85 2.23 -7.21
C TYR A 94 2.75 2.78 -8.32
N VAL A 95 2.26 2.84 -9.57
CA VAL A 95 3.04 3.31 -10.72
C VAL A 95 2.99 4.83 -10.90
N THR A 96 1.81 5.44 -10.80
CA THR A 96 1.65 6.88 -11.06
C THR A 96 2.42 7.79 -10.08
N PRO A 97 2.69 7.41 -8.80
CA PRO A 97 3.54 8.21 -7.93
C PRO A 97 4.96 8.45 -8.46
N LEU A 98 5.50 7.53 -9.27
CA LEU A 98 6.81 7.69 -9.90
C LEU A 98 6.79 8.86 -10.90
N VAL A 99 5.71 8.96 -11.68
CA VAL A 99 5.48 10.05 -12.64
C VAL A 99 5.27 11.37 -11.90
N GLY A 100 4.46 11.37 -10.84
CA GLY A 100 4.20 12.58 -10.04
C GLY A 100 5.45 13.09 -9.30
N GLY A 101 6.35 12.20 -8.87
CA GLY A 101 7.66 12.57 -8.33
C GLY A 101 8.51 13.29 -9.38
N TRP A 102 8.60 12.72 -10.59
CA TRP A 102 9.32 13.35 -11.70
C TRP A 102 8.75 14.75 -12.06
N VAL A 103 7.42 14.90 -12.09
CA VAL A 103 6.76 16.20 -12.33
C VAL A 103 7.12 17.22 -11.23
N ALA A 104 7.17 16.80 -9.97
CA ALA A 104 7.57 17.66 -8.86
C ALA A 104 9.03 18.09 -8.96
N ASP A 105 9.92 17.19 -9.33
CA ASP A 105 11.35 17.47 -9.41
C ASP A 105 11.71 18.37 -10.59
N GLN A 106 11.00 18.25 -11.72
CA GLN A 106 11.32 18.97 -12.95
C GLN A 106 10.56 20.28 -13.13
N TRP A 107 9.28 20.35 -12.76
CA TRP A 107 8.38 21.42 -13.22
C TRP A 107 7.74 22.22 -12.10
N LEU A 108 7.05 21.56 -11.17
CA LEU A 108 6.11 22.26 -10.26
C LEU A 108 6.68 22.48 -8.85
N GLY A 109 7.62 21.66 -8.41
CA GLY A 109 8.04 21.58 -7.01
C GLY A 109 7.02 20.83 -6.13
N ARG A 110 7.51 20.20 -5.06
CA ARG A 110 6.73 19.26 -4.22
C ARG A 110 5.41 19.84 -3.69
N SER A 111 5.44 21.01 -3.05
CA SER A 111 4.21 21.60 -2.47
C SER A 111 3.11 21.84 -3.50
N LYS A 112 3.46 22.29 -4.70
CA LYS A 112 2.49 22.56 -5.77
C LYS A 112 1.95 21.26 -6.35
N THR A 113 2.82 20.27 -6.58
CA THR A 113 2.40 18.96 -7.09
C THR A 113 1.45 18.26 -6.11
N ILE A 114 1.76 18.29 -4.80
CA ILE A 114 0.88 17.72 -3.77
C ILE A 114 -0.47 18.43 -3.73
N THR A 115 -0.46 19.78 -3.75
CA THR A 115 -1.71 20.57 -3.73
C THR A 115 -2.56 20.34 -4.97
N LEU A 116 -1.94 20.25 -6.16
CA LEU A 116 -2.60 19.89 -7.39
C LEU A 116 -3.19 18.48 -7.30
N GLY A 117 -2.41 17.51 -6.82
CA GLY A 117 -2.86 16.14 -6.63
C GLY A 117 -4.09 16.05 -5.73
N ALA A 118 -4.04 16.74 -4.58
CA ALA A 118 -5.17 16.86 -3.66
C ALA A 118 -6.40 17.50 -4.30
N ALA A 119 -6.24 18.59 -5.07
CA ALA A 119 -7.34 19.23 -5.77
C ALA A 119 -7.98 18.33 -6.84
N LEU A 120 -7.18 17.59 -7.60
CA LEU A 120 -7.66 16.62 -8.59
C LEU A 120 -8.45 15.48 -7.91
N MET A 121 -7.97 14.97 -6.76
CA MET A 121 -8.71 13.96 -6.00
C MET A 121 -10.03 14.49 -5.46
N VAL A 122 -10.08 15.71 -4.92
CA VAL A 122 -11.34 16.35 -4.48
C VAL A 122 -12.34 16.43 -5.63
N LEU A 123 -11.91 16.92 -6.79
CA LEU A 123 -12.76 16.99 -7.98
C LEU A 123 -13.22 15.60 -8.42
N GLY A 124 -12.31 14.62 -8.45
CA GLY A 124 -12.64 13.25 -8.79
C GLY A 124 -13.68 12.63 -7.85
N TYR A 125 -13.52 12.78 -6.53
CA TYR A 125 -14.52 12.29 -5.58
C TYR A 125 -15.85 13.03 -5.65
N ALA A 126 -15.86 14.33 -5.95
CA ALA A 126 -17.11 15.04 -6.20
C ALA A 126 -17.84 14.47 -7.42
N LEU A 127 -17.11 14.12 -8.48
CA LEU A 127 -17.65 13.49 -9.68
C LEU A 127 -18.09 12.03 -9.47
N MET A 128 -17.59 11.34 -8.44
CA MET A 128 -18.07 10.00 -8.06
C MET A 128 -19.53 9.99 -7.56
N ALA A 129 -20.13 11.17 -7.30
CA ALA A 129 -21.54 11.28 -6.94
C ALA A 129 -22.49 10.87 -8.10
N SER A 130 -22.01 10.85 -9.34
CA SER A 130 -22.75 10.42 -10.53
C SER A 130 -22.04 9.27 -11.22
N GLU A 131 -22.81 8.23 -11.58
CA GLU A 131 -22.30 7.08 -12.32
C GLU A 131 -21.78 7.49 -13.71
N ALA A 132 -22.44 8.44 -14.37
CA ALA A 132 -22.11 8.88 -15.71
C ALA A 132 -20.66 9.40 -15.83
N SER A 133 -20.16 10.04 -14.76
CA SER A 133 -18.82 10.61 -14.69
C SER A 133 -17.76 9.67 -14.12
N PHE A 134 -18.10 8.41 -13.81
CA PHE A 134 -17.20 7.48 -13.11
C PHE A 134 -15.80 7.38 -13.74
N VAL A 135 -15.69 7.20 -15.06
CA VAL A 135 -14.37 7.05 -15.72
C VAL A 135 -13.51 8.30 -15.57
N ILE A 136 -14.11 9.48 -15.73
CA ILE A 136 -13.43 10.78 -15.57
C ILE A 136 -13.03 10.98 -14.11
N ALA A 137 -13.94 10.70 -13.18
CA ALA A 137 -13.71 10.75 -11.75
C ALA A 137 -12.51 9.88 -11.34
N PHE A 138 -12.48 8.64 -11.83
CA PHE A 138 -11.41 7.68 -11.56
C PHE A 138 -10.07 8.12 -12.13
N ALA A 139 -10.05 8.66 -13.35
CA ALA A 139 -8.83 9.19 -13.95
C ALA A 139 -8.25 10.36 -13.12
N LEU A 140 -9.11 11.28 -12.67
CA LEU A 140 -8.70 12.41 -11.82
C LEU A 140 -8.16 11.95 -10.47
N ILE A 141 -8.83 10.99 -9.82
CA ILE A 141 -8.35 10.38 -8.57
C ILE A 141 -6.97 9.76 -8.80
N LEU A 142 -6.80 9.00 -9.88
CA LEU A 142 -5.54 8.30 -10.14
C LEU A 142 -4.37 9.25 -10.43
N ILE A 143 -4.60 10.27 -11.26
CA ILE A 143 -3.60 11.32 -11.52
C ILE A 143 -3.28 12.06 -10.21
N GLY A 144 -4.31 12.34 -9.41
CA GLY A 144 -4.18 13.00 -8.13
C GLY A 144 -3.33 12.21 -7.13
N VAL A 145 -3.58 10.91 -6.98
CA VAL A 145 -2.76 9.99 -6.17
C VAL A 145 -1.30 10.00 -6.63
N GLY A 146 -1.07 9.99 -7.95
CA GLY A 146 0.27 10.05 -8.53
C GLY A 146 1.01 11.32 -8.12
N CYS A 147 0.35 12.48 -8.21
CA CYS A 147 0.91 13.75 -7.79
C CYS A 147 1.11 13.87 -6.26
N PHE A 148 0.35 13.13 -5.45
CA PHE A 148 0.33 13.27 -4.00
C PHE A 148 1.31 12.34 -3.28
N LYS A 149 1.12 11.02 -3.43
CA LYS A 149 1.64 9.99 -2.51
C LYS A 149 3.17 9.95 -2.42
N GLY A 150 3.86 10.01 -3.57
CA GLY A 150 5.32 10.02 -3.60
C GLY A 150 5.92 11.32 -3.06
N ASN A 151 5.23 12.44 -3.29
CA ASN A 151 5.74 13.76 -2.98
C ASN A 151 5.57 14.15 -1.51
N ILE A 152 4.47 13.75 -0.87
CA ILE A 152 4.21 14.09 0.53
C ILE A 152 5.19 13.42 1.50
N ALA A 153 5.53 12.15 1.25
CA ALA A 153 6.55 11.44 2.04
C ALA A 153 7.94 12.09 1.89
N ALA A 154 8.30 12.52 0.69
CA ALA A 154 9.54 13.26 0.44
C ALA A 154 9.55 14.62 1.16
N GLN A 155 8.41 15.33 1.14
CA GLN A 155 8.27 16.63 1.80
C GLN A 155 8.38 16.55 3.34
N ILE A 156 7.97 15.43 3.94
CA ILE A 156 8.24 15.16 5.38
C ILE A 156 9.74 15.04 5.61
N GLY A 157 10.45 14.36 4.72
CA GLY A 157 11.92 14.25 4.77
C GLY A 157 12.60 15.62 4.78
N ASP A 158 12.11 16.58 3.99
CA ASP A 158 12.66 17.93 3.87
C ASP A 158 12.47 18.80 5.13
N LEU A 159 11.62 18.38 6.08
CA LEU A 159 11.43 19.10 7.35
C LEU A 159 12.62 18.94 8.31
N TYR A 160 13.48 17.96 8.05
CA TYR A 160 14.55 17.56 8.95
C TYR A 160 15.91 17.69 8.27
N ALA A 161 16.92 18.12 9.03
CA ALA A 161 18.30 18.00 8.59
C ALA A 161 18.70 16.51 8.46
N PRO A 162 19.70 16.17 7.64
CA PRO A 162 20.13 14.78 7.44
C PRO A 162 20.40 14.00 8.74
N ASP A 163 21.00 14.64 9.74
CA ASP A 163 21.39 14.04 11.02
C ASP A 163 20.37 14.28 12.16
N ASP A 164 19.19 14.84 11.86
CA ASP A 164 18.17 15.08 12.90
C ASP A 164 17.44 13.79 13.28
N LEU A 165 17.69 13.31 14.51
CA LEU A 165 17.10 12.09 15.05
C LEU A 165 15.56 12.11 15.09
N ARG A 166 14.93 13.29 15.14
CA ARG A 166 13.47 13.44 15.14
C ARG A 166 12.84 13.01 13.81
N ARG A 167 13.62 12.91 12.74
CA ARG A 167 13.14 12.44 11.44
C ARG A 167 12.44 11.09 11.56
N SER A 168 13.03 10.15 12.30
CA SER A 168 12.47 8.80 12.48
C SER A 168 11.10 8.85 13.17
N SER A 169 11.00 9.55 14.31
CA SER A 169 9.73 9.73 15.03
C SER A 169 8.69 10.50 14.20
N GLY A 170 9.12 11.41 13.33
CA GLY A 170 8.24 12.10 12.38
C GLY A 170 7.60 11.14 11.37
N PHE A 171 8.38 10.20 10.82
CA PHE A 171 7.86 9.13 9.95
C PHE A 171 6.97 8.12 10.70
N GLN A 172 7.19 7.92 12.01
CA GLN A 172 6.28 7.11 12.83
C GLN A 172 4.90 7.77 12.96
N LEU A 173 4.84 9.09 13.22
CA LEU A 173 3.57 9.84 13.25
C LEU A 173 2.84 9.78 11.90
N PHE A 174 3.57 9.88 10.80
CA PHE A 174 3.03 9.69 9.46
C PHE A 174 2.46 8.29 9.25
N THR A 175 3.17 7.26 9.71
CA THR A 175 2.67 5.87 9.61
C THR A 175 1.40 5.67 10.45
N LEU A 176 1.32 6.28 11.63
CA LEU A 176 0.11 6.23 12.47
C LEU A 176 -1.12 6.83 11.78
N SER A 177 -0.96 7.93 11.03
CA SER A 177 -2.10 8.52 10.30
C SER A 177 -2.58 7.62 9.15
N ILE A 178 -1.67 6.91 8.49
CA ILE A 178 -2.02 5.88 7.49
C ILE A 178 -2.87 4.77 8.13
N GLN A 179 -2.43 4.23 9.27
CA GLN A 179 -3.16 3.17 9.95
C GLN A 179 -4.55 3.63 10.40
N ALA A 180 -4.66 4.83 10.98
CA ALA A 180 -5.94 5.41 11.36
C ALA A 180 -6.90 5.52 10.15
N GLY A 181 -6.41 6.04 9.02
CA GLY A 181 -7.19 6.12 7.78
C GLY A 181 -7.68 4.74 7.31
N SER A 182 -6.82 3.73 7.34
CA SER A 182 -7.17 2.36 6.92
C SER A 182 -8.21 1.69 7.81
N ILE A 183 -8.17 1.95 9.12
CA ILE A 183 -9.11 1.35 10.09
C ILE A 183 -10.48 2.02 10.01
N PHE A 184 -10.53 3.36 10.03
CA PHE A 184 -11.81 4.06 10.17
C PHE A 184 -12.55 4.26 8.84
N ALA A 185 -11.84 4.34 7.71
CA ALA A 185 -12.49 4.67 6.45
C ALA A 185 -13.48 3.62 5.94
N PRO A 186 -13.19 2.31 5.98
CA PRO A 186 -14.17 1.30 5.55
C PRO A 186 -15.40 1.26 6.44
N ILE A 187 -15.24 1.53 7.75
CA ILE A 187 -16.37 1.64 8.70
C ILE A 187 -17.31 2.77 8.26
N VAL A 188 -16.77 3.97 8.07
CA VAL A 188 -17.57 5.16 7.74
C VAL A 188 -18.13 5.09 6.32
N CYS A 189 -17.27 4.89 5.31
CA CYS A 189 -17.70 4.89 3.91
C CYS A 189 -18.64 3.71 3.62
N GLY A 190 -18.32 2.54 4.16
CA GLY A 190 -19.16 1.34 4.06
C GLY A 190 -20.49 1.47 4.77
N GLY A 191 -20.48 2.00 6.00
CA GLY A 191 -21.70 2.24 6.77
C GLY A 191 -22.63 3.23 6.08
N LEU A 192 -22.10 4.34 5.55
CA LEU A 192 -22.87 5.31 4.78
C LEU A 192 -23.38 4.73 3.46
N ALA A 193 -22.57 3.93 2.76
CA ALA A 193 -22.98 3.27 1.53
C ALA A 193 -24.14 2.29 1.77
N GLN A 194 -24.09 1.51 2.85
CA GLN A 194 -25.17 0.59 3.21
C GLN A 194 -26.44 1.31 3.68
N ALA A 195 -26.30 2.39 4.47
CA ALA A 195 -27.44 3.09 5.07
C ALA A 195 -28.15 4.06 4.11
N PHE A 196 -27.40 4.75 3.25
CA PHE A 196 -27.94 5.84 2.41
C PHE A 196 -27.66 5.66 0.91
N GLY A 197 -26.85 4.67 0.53
CA GLY A 197 -26.45 4.38 -0.84
C GLY A 197 -25.01 4.78 -1.16
N TRP A 198 -24.45 4.15 -2.19
CA TRP A 198 -23.02 4.21 -2.54
C TRP A 198 -22.48 5.64 -2.73
N LYS A 199 -23.29 6.55 -3.27
CA LYS A 199 -22.93 7.97 -3.43
C LYS A 199 -22.50 8.62 -2.11
N TYR A 200 -23.10 8.25 -0.98
CA TYR A 200 -22.75 8.81 0.34
C TYR A 200 -21.44 8.23 0.88
N GLY A 201 -21.11 6.97 0.53
CA GLY A 201 -19.80 6.39 0.81
C GLY A 201 -18.69 7.13 0.08
N PHE A 202 -18.86 7.37 -1.22
CA PHE A 202 -17.89 8.16 -2.00
C PHE A 202 -17.86 9.63 -1.59
N PHE A 203 -18.99 10.21 -1.21
CA PHE A 203 -19.05 11.57 -0.68
C PHE A 203 -18.22 11.71 0.61
N ALA A 204 -18.28 10.72 1.52
CA ALA A 204 -17.45 10.74 2.73
C ALA A 204 -15.95 10.71 2.42
N ALA A 205 -15.54 9.90 1.43
CA ALA A 205 -14.15 9.92 0.93
C ALA A 205 -13.77 11.29 0.34
N GLY A 206 -14.64 11.90 -0.46
CA GLY A 206 -14.43 13.23 -1.03
C GLY A 206 -14.37 14.35 0.01
N ALA A 207 -15.26 14.33 1.01
CA ALA A 207 -15.26 15.28 2.11
C ALA A 207 -13.96 15.17 2.92
N SER A 208 -13.50 13.95 3.20
CA SER A 208 -12.20 13.69 3.82
C SER A 208 -11.07 14.32 3.01
N MET A 209 -10.99 14.03 1.71
CA MET A 209 -9.95 14.60 0.83
C MET A 209 -10.02 16.13 0.76
N ALA A 210 -11.20 16.74 0.80
CA ALA A 210 -11.36 18.20 0.81
C ALA A 210 -10.80 18.81 2.10
N LEU A 211 -11.02 18.17 3.26
CA LEU A 211 -10.40 18.56 4.52
C LEU A 211 -8.88 18.38 4.47
N GLY A 212 -8.39 17.32 3.82
CA GLY A 212 -6.97 17.10 3.56
C GLY A 212 -6.35 18.23 2.73
N LEU A 213 -7.00 18.61 1.62
CA LEU A 213 -6.58 19.74 0.80
C LEU A 213 -6.55 21.06 1.59
N ALA A 214 -7.62 21.35 2.35
CA ALA A 214 -7.68 22.54 3.18
C ALA A 214 -6.54 22.57 4.20
N THR A 215 -6.27 21.43 4.85
CA THR A 215 -5.15 21.26 5.80
C THR A 215 -3.81 21.58 5.14
N LEU A 216 -3.57 21.07 3.93
CA LEU A 216 -2.32 21.27 3.21
C LEU A 216 -2.14 22.72 2.74
N VAL A 217 -3.22 23.35 2.26
CA VAL A 217 -3.21 24.77 1.85
C VAL A 217 -2.95 25.67 3.05
N ILE A 218 -3.64 25.44 4.17
CA ILE A 218 -3.39 26.15 5.43
C ILE A 218 -1.95 25.92 5.86
N GLY A 219 -1.45 24.68 5.76
CA GLY A 219 -0.11 24.26 6.15
C GLY A 219 1.05 24.89 5.38
N GLN A 220 0.82 25.40 4.16
CA GLN A 220 1.88 25.86 3.25
C GLN A 220 2.89 26.86 3.87
N PRO A 221 2.50 27.86 4.67
CA PRO A 221 3.44 28.81 5.26
C PRO A 221 4.45 28.18 6.22
N TRP A 222 4.16 26.98 6.75
CA TRP A 222 5.02 26.24 7.68
C TRP A 222 5.86 25.16 7.00
N LEU A 223 5.76 25.03 5.68
CA LEU A 223 6.56 24.10 4.90
C LEU A 223 7.82 24.78 4.38
N PRO A 224 8.95 24.05 4.27
CA PRO A 224 10.15 24.56 3.64
C PRO A 224 9.79 25.06 2.24
N LYS A 225 10.19 26.30 1.93
CA LYS A 225 10.12 26.78 0.54
C LYS A 225 10.99 25.86 -0.28
N ALA A 226 10.47 25.42 -1.43
CA ALA A 226 11.14 24.49 -2.32
C ALA A 226 12.62 24.90 -2.46
N ALA A 227 13.52 24.12 -1.87
CA ALA A 227 14.91 24.22 -2.24
C ALA A 227 14.93 23.95 -3.75
N LYS A 228 15.47 24.89 -4.54
CA LYS A 228 15.79 24.59 -5.93
C LYS A 228 16.57 23.28 -5.87
N SER A 229 16.02 22.26 -6.51
CA SER A 229 16.59 20.92 -6.52
C SER A 229 18.10 21.05 -6.62
N ARG A 230 18.84 20.52 -5.63
CA ARG A 230 20.27 20.24 -5.75
C ARG A 230 20.52 19.12 -6.78
N ALA A 231 19.75 19.11 -7.87
CA ALA A 231 20.11 18.41 -9.07
C ALA A 231 21.29 19.19 -9.67
N ASN A 232 22.49 18.65 -9.48
CA ASN A 232 23.81 19.18 -9.86
C ASN A 232 24.60 19.93 -8.79
N ASP A 233 24.57 19.52 -7.53
CA ASP A 233 25.85 19.55 -6.80
C ASP A 233 26.69 18.43 -7.44
N GLY A 234 27.72 18.81 -8.19
CA GLY A 234 28.52 17.97 -9.07
C GLY A 234 29.38 16.92 -8.37
N GLU A 235 28.79 16.13 -7.47
CA GLU A 235 29.38 14.86 -7.05
C GLU A 235 29.40 13.96 -8.28
N ALA A 236 30.61 13.67 -8.75
CA ALA A 236 30.84 12.73 -9.84
C ALA A 236 30.09 11.43 -9.51
N ARG A 237 29.06 11.10 -10.31
CA ARG A 237 28.34 9.84 -10.16
C ARG A 237 29.35 8.71 -10.22
N VAL A 238 29.61 8.07 -9.08
CA VAL A 238 30.51 6.92 -9.02
C VAL A 238 29.95 5.89 -10.01
N PRO A 239 30.71 5.49 -11.04
CA PRO A 239 30.21 4.56 -12.04
C PRO A 239 29.88 3.22 -11.37
N LEU A 240 28.75 2.63 -11.77
CA LEU A 240 28.32 1.35 -11.25
C LEU A 240 29.35 0.26 -11.59
N THR A 241 29.67 -0.56 -10.60
CA THR A 241 30.55 -1.72 -10.75
C THR A 241 29.77 -2.89 -11.36
N LYS A 242 30.49 -3.91 -11.87
CA LYS A 242 29.84 -5.17 -12.32
C LYS A 242 29.04 -5.84 -11.20
N ARG A 243 29.51 -5.73 -9.94
CA ARG A 243 28.81 -6.26 -8.76
C ARG A 243 27.48 -5.55 -8.55
N ASP A 244 27.43 -4.24 -8.73
CA ASP A 244 26.20 -3.46 -8.60
C ASP A 244 25.12 -3.93 -9.59
N PHE A 245 25.50 -4.19 -10.84
CA PHE A 245 24.57 -4.75 -11.83
C PHE A 245 24.03 -6.13 -11.43
N VAL A 246 24.89 -6.99 -10.85
CA VAL A 246 24.46 -8.30 -10.33
C VAL A 246 23.47 -8.13 -9.17
N LEU A 247 23.75 -7.24 -8.22
CA LEU A 247 22.86 -6.99 -7.08
C LEU A 247 21.50 -6.42 -7.53
N ILE A 248 21.51 -5.48 -8.47
CA ILE A 248 20.28 -4.93 -9.07
C ILE A 248 19.48 -6.06 -9.74
N ALA A 249 20.14 -6.90 -10.55
CA ALA A 249 19.48 -8.02 -11.22
C ALA A 249 18.88 -9.02 -10.22
N ILE A 250 19.60 -9.35 -9.15
CA ILE A 250 19.14 -10.22 -8.05
C ILE A 250 17.89 -9.61 -7.40
N LEU A 251 17.91 -8.34 -7.02
CA LEU A 251 16.77 -7.66 -6.39
C LEU A 251 15.55 -7.60 -7.33
N ILE A 252 15.74 -7.29 -8.62
CA ILE A 252 14.65 -7.31 -9.61
C ILE A 252 14.08 -8.72 -9.77
N ALA A 253 14.93 -9.75 -9.79
CA ALA A 253 14.51 -11.14 -9.93
C ALA A 253 13.67 -11.65 -8.75
N MET A 254 13.73 -11.00 -7.58
CA MET A 254 12.85 -11.32 -6.45
C MET A 254 11.41 -10.84 -6.65
N VAL A 255 11.17 -9.81 -7.46
CA VAL A 255 9.87 -9.15 -7.60
C VAL A 255 8.75 -10.12 -8.02
N PRO A 256 8.90 -10.98 -9.05
CA PRO A 256 7.84 -11.91 -9.45
C PRO A 256 7.45 -12.90 -8.33
N ALA A 257 8.42 -13.42 -7.57
CA ALA A 257 8.16 -14.34 -6.47
C ALA A 257 7.40 -13.65 -5.34
N LEU A 258 7.76 -12.40 -5.03
CA LEU A 258 7.07 -11.58 -4.04
C LEU A 258 5.66 -11.20 -4.50
N SER A 259 5.46 -10.90 -5.78
CA SER A 259 4.13 -10.61 -6.35
C SER A 259 3.18 -11.78 -6.15
N LEU A 260 3.62 -13.00 -6.47
CA LEU A 260 2.82 -14.20 -6.27
C LEU A 260 2.53 -14.46 -4.79
N SER A 261 3.52 -14.29 -3.92
CA SER A 261 3.35 -14.46 -2.47
C SER A 261 2.41 -13.43 -1.84
N SER A 262 2.23 -12.26 -2.49
CA SER A 262 1.37 -11.17 -2.01
C SER A 262 -0.10 -11.31 -2.41
N LEU A 263 -0.46 -12.31 -3.23
CA LEU A 263 -1.79 -12.44 -3.82
C LEU A 263 -2.92 -12.53 -2.79
N GLY A 264 -2.72 -13.29 -1.71
CA GLY A 264 -3.70 -13.38 -0.62
C GLY A 264 -4.04 -11.99 -0.06
N ASN A 265 -3.02 -11.19 0.19
CA ASN A 265 -3.16 -9.83 0.69
C ASN A 265 -3.81 -8.89 -0.34
N GLN A 266 -3.42 -8.97 -1.62
CA GLN A 266 -4.02 -8.09 -2.65
C GLN A 266 -5.50 -8.40 -2.91
N GLN A 267 -5.94 -9.63 -2.66
CA GLN A 267 -7.35 -9.97 -2.82
C GLN A 267 -8.28 -9.30 -1.81
N ILE A 268 -7.77 -8.83 -0.66
CA ILE A 268 -8.57 -8.20 0.42
C ILE A 268 -9.41 -7.03 -0.12
N PHE A 269 -8.84 -6.21 -1.01
CA PHE A 269 -9.53 -5.06 -1.61
C PHE A 269 -10.30 -5.40 -2.89
N ASN A 270 -10.30 -6.68 -3.30
CA ASN A 270 -10.79 -7.12 -4.59
C ASN A 270 -11.80 -8.26 -4.44
N THR A 271 -11.45 -9.48 -4.88
CA THR A 271 -12.42 -10.59 -4.96
C THR A 271 -12.85 -11.10 -3.59
N TYR A 272 -11.99 -10.95 -2.57
CA TYR A 272 -12.33 -11.29 -1.19
C TYR A 272 -13.58 -10.55 -0.70
N LEU A 273 -13.75 -9.28 -1.06
CA LEU A 273 -14.93 -8.50 -0.66
C LEU A 273 -16.20 -8.99 -1.35
N ILE A 274 -16.12 -9.28 -2.65
CA ILE A 274 -17.26 -9.78 -3.43
C ILE A 274 -17.69 -11.15 -2.89
N TRP A 275 -16.73 -12.05 -2.68
CA TRP A 275 -16.96 -13.36 -2.07
C TRP A 275 -17.49 -13.21 -0.63
N GLY A 276 -16.83 -12.42 0.20
CA GLY A 276 -17.18 -12.27 1.61
C GLY A 276 -18.59 -11.72 1.83
N ASP A 277 -19.04 -10.81 0.97
CA ASP A 277 -20.40 -10.27 0.99
C ASP A 277 -21.48 -11.36 0.78
N GLN A 278 -21.19 -12.34 -0.07
CA GLN A 278 -22.11 -13.43 -0.40
C GLN A 278 -22.05 -14.55 0.65
N HIS A 279 -20.84 -14.89 1.10
CA HIS A 279 -20.56 -16.12 1.82
C HIS A 279 -20.48 -15.96 3.36
N TYR A 280 -20.08 -14.79 3.88
CA TYR A 280 -20.08 -14.56 5.33
C TYR A 280 -21.47 -14.32 5.90
N ASN A 281 -21.70 -14.85 7.10
CA ASN A 281 -22.76 -14.40 7.97
C ASN A 281 -22.36 -13.04 8.57
N LEU A 282 -22.82 -11.98 7.92
CA LEU A 282 -22.56 -10.60 8.30
C LEU A 282 -23.57 -10.06 9.33
N LEU A 283 -24.20 -10.92 10.15
CA LEU A 283 -25.07 -10.49 11.25
C LEU A 283 -24.26 -10.35 12.54
N VAL A 284 -24.08 -9.12 13.01
CA VAL A 284 -23.39 -8.81 14.28
C VAL A 284 -24.37 -8.14 15.23
N GLY A 285 -24.65 -8.76 16.37
CA GLY A 285 -25.62 -8.24 17.35
C GLY A 285 -27.03 -8.05 16.77
N GLY A 286 -27.43 -8.89 15.80
CA GLY A 286 -28.73 -8.80 15.12
C GLY A 286 -28.82 -7.74 14.02
N LYS A 287 -27.74 -7.00 13.73
CA LYS A 287 -27.69 -6.00 12.65
C LYS A 287 -26.79 -6.48 11.50
N ALA A 288 -27.17 -6.15 10.27
CA ALA A 288 -26.36 -6.44 9.10
C ALA A 288 -25.13 -5.52 9.09
N MET A 289 -23.95 -6.14 9.02
CA MET A 289 -22.65 -5.48 8.87
C MET A 289 -22.32 -5.33 7.38
N PRO A 290 -21.85 -4.16 6.90
CA PRO A 290 -21.30 -4.05 5.56
C PRO A 290 -20.09 -4.96 5.35
N ALA A 291 -20.00 -5.63 4.20
CA ALA A 291 -18.83 -6.45 3.86
C ALA A 291 -17.52 -5.64 3.84
N SER A 292 -17.59 -4.33 3.55
CA SER A 292 -16.43 -3.44 3.58
C SER A 292 -15.77 -3.34 4.96
N TRP A 293 -16.49 -3.63 6.05
CA TRP A 293 -15.91 -3.62 7.41
C TRP A 293 -14.90 -4.76 7.61
N LEU A 294 -14.89 -5.78 6.75
CA LEU A 294 -13.83 -6.80 6.73
C LEU A 294 -12.45 -6.18 6.43
N VAL A 295 -12.40 -5.05 5.70
CA VAL A 295 -11.15 -4.31 5.46
C VAL A 295 -10.67 -3.59 6.72
N SER A 296 -11.60 -3.08 7.53
CA SER A 296 -11.24 -2.51 8.83
C SER A 296 -10.78 -3.58 9.81
N LEU A 297 -11.41 -4.76 9.77
CA LEU A 297 -10.96 -5.92 10.55
C LEU A 297 -9.51 -6.28 10.18
N ASP A 298 -9.21 -6.40 8.89
CA ASP A 298 -7.87 -6.61 8.37
C ASP A 298 -6.88 -5.55 8.90
N ALA A 299 -7.21 -4.26 8.74
CA ALA A 299 -6.33 -3.18 9.18
C ALA A 299 -6.02 -3.23 10.70
N ILE A 300 -7.00 -3.58 11.53
CA ILE A 300 -6.81 -3.76 12.98
C ILE A 300 -5.92 -4.96 13.28
N VAL A 301 -6.18 -6.09 12.63
CA VAL A 301 -5.39 -7.32 12.76
C VAL A 301 -3.95 -7.06 12.32
N SER A 302 -3.74 -6.39 11.21
CA SER A 302 -2.43 -6.05 10.66
C SER A 302 -1.57 -5.23 11.63
N VAL A 303 -2.16 -4.22 12.28
CA VAL A 303 -1.48 -3.46 13.35
C VAL A 303 -1.11 -4.36 14.53
N GLY A 304 -2.03 -5.22 14.97
CA GLY A 304 -1.77 -6.18 16.05
C GLY A 304 -0.66 -7.18 15.69
N CYS A 305 -0.67 -7.71 14.48
CA CYS A 305 0.33 -8.63 13.95
C CYS A 305 1.70 -7.98 13.83
N LEU A 306 1.77 -6.71 13.40
CA LEU A 306 3.02 -5.95 13.37
C LEU A 306 3.69 -5.88 14.75
N ILE A 307 2.92 -5.52 15.78
CA ILE A 307 3.41 -5.45 17.17
C ILE A 307 3.81 -6.84 17.66
N SER A 308 2.98 -7.85 17.38
CA SER A 308 3.19 -9.22 17.87
C SER A 308 4.41 -9.89 17.23
N VAL A 309 4.61 -9.73 15.92
CA VAL A 309 5.76 -10.28 15.20
C VAL A 309 7.06 -9.58 15.62
N LEU A 310 7.02 -8.27 15.85
CA LEU A 310 8.18 -7.55 16.37
C LEU A 310 8.57 -8.09 17.76
N ALA A 311 7.59 -8.24 18.66
CA ALA A 311 7.81 -8.81 20.00
C ALA A 311 8.33 -10.25 19.92
N PHE A 312 7.80 -11.05 18.99
CA PHE A 312 8.26 -12.42 18.74
C PHE A 312 9.74 -12.46 18.37
N TRP A 313 10.19 -11.65 17.40
CA TRP A 313 11.60 -11.64 16.99
C TRP A 313 12.53 -11.11 18.07
N GLN A 314 12.11 -10.10 18.83
CA GLN A 314 12.86 -9.59 19.99
C GLN A 314 12.99 -10.63 21.10
N MET A 315 11.96 -11.45 21.33
CA MET A 315 12.01 -12.54 22.29
C MET A 315 12.88 -13.69 21.75
N TRP A 316 12.73 -14.03 20.48
CA TRP A 316 13.50 -15.08 19.81
C TRP A 316 15.01 -14.82 19.91
N SER A 317 15.44 -13.58 19.66
CA SER A 317 16.84 -13.18 19.70
C SER A 317 17.50 -13.27 21.08
N ARG A 318 16.72 -13.39 22.17
CA ARG A 318 17.24 -13.66 23.52
C ARG A 318 17.69 -15.11 23.71
N PHE A 319 17.13 -16.04 22.94
CA PHE A 319 17.37 -17.47 23.09
C PHE A 319 18.14 -18.07 21.91
N TRP A 320 17.94 -17.52 20.70
CA TRP A 320 18.45 -18.07 19.45
C TRP A 320 18.97 -16.97 18.53
N ARG A 321 19.85 -17.33 17.60
CA ARG A 321 20.27 -16.40 16.55
C ARG A 321 19.09 -16.09 15.63
N GLU A 322 18.81 -14.81 15.44
CA GLU A 322 17.75 -14.35 14.58
C GLU A 322 18.07 -14.63 13.09
N PRO A 323 17.10 -15.11 12.30
CA PRO A 323 17.29 -15.30 10.86
C PRO A 323 17.61 -14.01 10.13
N GLN A 324 18.36 -14.11 9.03
CA GLN A 324 18.65 -12.97 8.16
C GLN A 324 17.38 -12.50 7.41
N ASP A 325 17.42 -11.29 6.87
CA ASP A 325 16.26 -10.63 6.23
C ASP A 325 15.58 -11.49 5.19
N LEU A 326 16.35 -12.07 4.25
CA LEU A 326 15.80 -12.95 3.22
C LEU A 326 15.11 -14.19 3.81
N ALA A 327 15.68 -14.76 4.87
CA ALA A 327 15.08 -15.93 5.54
C ALA A 327 13.76 -15.57 6.23
N LYS A 328 13.68 -14.41 6.89
CA LYS A 328 12.41 -13.89 7.45
C LYS A 328 11.37 -13.64 6.38
N MET A 329 11.76 -13.07 5.23
CA MET A 329 10.86 -12.88 4.11
C MET A 329 10.34 -14.23 3.58
N ILE A 330 11.20 -15.23 3.42
CA ILE A 330 10.79 -16.59 3.01
C ILE A 330 9.82 -17.20 4.02
N ILE A 331 10.10 -17.10 5.32
CA ILE A 331 9.19 -17.55 6.39
C ILE A 331 7.85 -16.83 6.26
N GLY A 332 7.85 -15.52 6.05
CA GLY A 332 6.65 -14.72 5.84
C GLY A 332 5.84 -15.19 4.64
N CYS A 333 6.47 -15.42 3.49
CA CYS A 333 5.82 -15.94 2.29
C CYS A 333 5.25 -17.35 2.48
N LEU A 334 5.95 -18.23 3.21
CA LEU A 334 5.46 -19.58 3.53
C LEU A 334 4.23 -19.53 4.43
N ILE A 335 4.22 -18.63 5.43
CA ILE A 335 3.06 -18.43 6.30
C ILE A 335 1.88 -17.86 5.49
N SER A 336 2.09 -16.77 4.73
CA SER A 336 1.00 -16.15 3.95
C SER A 336 0.43 -17.07 2.88
N ALA A 337 1.22 -18.01 2.35
CA ALA A 337 0.74 -19.02 1.41
C ALA A 337 -0.33 -19.95 1.98
N THR A 338 -0.37 -20.12 3.31
CA THR A 338 -1.40 -20.91 3.98
C THR A 338 -2.70 -20.14 4.22
N ALA A 339 -2.69 -18.80 4.16
CA ALA A 339 -3.87 -18.00 4.46
C ALA A 339 -5.04 -18.28 3.49
N PRO A 340 -4.87 -18.31 2.15
CA PRO A 340 -5.98 -18.64 1.25
C PRO A 340 -6.54 -20.06 1.43
N LEU A 341 -5.78 -21.00 2.02
CA LEU A 341 -6.31 -22.32 2.37
C LEU A 341 -7.44 -22.22 3.40
N LEU A 342 -7.36 -21.26 4.34
CA LEU A 342 -8.42 -21.03 5.31
C LEU A 342 -9.73 -20.60 4.63
N LEU A 343 -9.65 -19.80 3.57
CA LEU A 343 -10.82 -19.40 2.78
C LEU A 343 -11.36 -20.55 1.92
N ALA A 344 -10.48 -21.43 1.42
CA ALA A 344 -10.89 -22.65 0.75
C ALA A 344 -11.63 -23.60 1.71
N LEU A 345 -11.10 -23.79 2.92
CA LEU A 345 -11.74 -24.60 3.98
C LEU A 345 -13.08 -24.00 4.42
N ALA A 346 -13.15 -22.67 4.56
CA ALA A 346 -14.42 -21.99 4.84
C ALA A 346 -15.45 -22.23 3.73
N SER A 347 -15.03 -22.13 2.46
CA SER A 347 -15.88 -22.43 1.31
C SER A 347 -16.33 -23.89 1.25
N MET A 348 -15.49 -24.83 1.70
CA MET A 348 -15.85 -26.24 1.82
C MET A 348 -16.88 -26.47 2.93
N GLN A 349 -16.73 -25.78 4.08
CA GLN A 349 -17.70 -25.84 5.18
C GLN A 349 -19.07 -25.32 4.73
N GLU A 350 -19.09 -24.18 4.03
CA GLU A 350 -20.34 -23.63 3.49
C GLU A 350 -20.99 -24.62 2.51
N ALA A 351 -20.22 -25.18 1.58
CA ALA A 351 -20.73 -26.17 0.62
C ALA A 351 -21.28 -27.43 1.29
N ALA A 352 -20.69 -27.86 2.41
CA ALA A 352 -21.13 -29.03 3.16
C ALA A 352 -22.37 -28.78 4.03
N THR A 353 -22.50 -27.59 4.60
CA THR A 353 -23.59 -27.26 5.54
C THR A 353 -24.76 -26.50 4.89
N GLY A 354 -24.53 -25.88 3.72
CA GLY A 354 -25.46 -24.95 3.09
C GLY A 354 -25.64 -23.63 3.87
N GLN A 355 -24.85 -23.41 4.92
CA GLN A 355 -24.97 -22.23 5.79
C GLN A 355 -23.81 -21.27 5.57
N LYS A 356 -24.12 -19.97 5.59
CA LYS A 356 -23.12 -18.90 5.55
C LYS A 356 -22.09 -19.06 6.67
N ILE A 357 -20.83 -18.78 6.35
CA ILE A 357 -19.68 -18.97 7.26
C ILE A 357 -19.56 -17.86 8.30
N GLY A 358 -19.08 -18.20 9.49
CA GLY A 358 -18.83 -17.22 10.54
C GLY A 358 -17.60 -16.34 10.27
N LEU A 359 -17.57 -15.14 10.88
CA LEU A 359 -16.44 -14.20 10.79
C LEU A 359 -15.12 -14.75 11.33
N GLY A 360 -15.15 -15.82 12.12
CA GLY A 360 -13.95 -16.50 12.64
C GLY A 360 -13.01 -16.98 11.52
N TRP A 361 -13.55 -17.41 10.38
CA TRP A 361 -12.74 -17.77 9.21
C TRP A 361 -12.00 -16.56 8.63
N GLY A 362 -12.68 -15.41 8.55
CA GLY A 362 -12.07 -14.16 8.09
C GLY A 362 -10.98 -13.70 9.04
N LEU A 363 -11.25 -13.73 10.35
CA LEU A 363 -10.25 -13.40 11.37
C LEU A 363 -9.02 -14.30 11.28
N ALA A 364 -9.21 -15.61 11.12
CA ALA A 364 -8.10 -16.55 10.96
C ALA A 364 -7.30 -16.28 9.68
N PHE A 365 -7.98 -16.03 8.55
CA PHE A 365 -7.35 -15.64 7.30
C PHE A 365 -6.49 -14.37 7.46
N HIS A 366 -7.06 -13.30 8.02
CA HIS A 366 -6.34 -12.04 8.21
C HIS A 366 -5.13 -12.21 9.13
N ILE A 367 -5.26 -12.93 10.26
CA ILE A 367 -4.13 -13.17 11.18
C ILE A 367 -2.98 -13.88 10.46
N VAL A 368 -3.26 -14.97 9.74
CA VAL A 368 -2.21 -15.75 9.07
C VAL A 368 -1.61 -14.96 7.90
N ASN A 369 -2.45 -14.27 7.11
CA ASN A 369 -1.99 -13.41 6.02
C ASN A 369 -1.07 -12.31 6.57
N ASP A 370 -1.47 -11.64 7.64
CA ASP A 370 -0.79 -10.46 8.15
C ASP A 370 0.49 -10.80 8.90
N ILE A 371 0.55 -11.93 9.61
CA ILE A 371 1.82 -12.46 10.13
C ILE A 371 2.82 -12.65 8.99
N GLY A 372 2.37 -13.22 7.87
CA GLY A 372 3.21 -13.39 6.69
C GLY A 372 3.60 -12.04 6.07
N PHE A 373 2.62 -11.15 5.88
CA PHE A 373 2.80 -9.85 5.25
C PHE A 373 3.80 -8.97 6.01
N VAL A 374 3.72 -8.87 7.34
CA VAL A 374 4.64 -8.01 8.12
C VAL A 374 6.08 -8.51 8.08
N ASN A 375 6.30 -9.83 7.96
CA ASN A 375 7.62 -10.44 7.79
C ASN A 375 8.22 -10.21 6.39
N VAL A 376 7.40 -9.83 5.42
CA VAL A 376 7.84 -9.49 4.06
C VAL A 376 7.98 -7.98 3.92
N TYR A 377 6.91 -7.22 4.20
CA TYR A 377 6.79 -5.81 3.88
C TYR A 377 7.93 -4.96 4.46
N GLY A 378 8.08 -4.95 5.78
CA GLY A 378 9.10 -4.14 6.46
C GLY A 378 10.53 -4.64 6.23
N VAL A 379 10.72 -5.97 6.32
CA VAL A 379 12.03 -6.62 6.16
C VAL A 379 12.56 -6.46 4.73
N GLY A 380 11.69 -6.57 3.73
CA GLY A 380 12.05 -6.42 2.31
C GLY A 380 12.47 -5.00 1.97
N MET A 381 11.80 -3.97 2.52
CA MET A 381 12.25 -2.58 2.35
C MET A 381 13.67 -2.38 2.89
N ALA A 382 13.98 -2.94 4.06
CA ALA A 382 15.30 -2.86 4.65
C ALA A 382 16.35 -3.60 3.81
N LEU A 383 16.02 -4.81 3.32
CA LEU A 383 16.90 -5.60 2.46
C LEU A 383 17.22 -4.88 1.15
N PHE A 384 16.19 -4.41 0.43
CA PHE A 384 16.38 -3.73 -0.86
C PHE A 384 17.16 -2.43 -0.69
N SER A 385 16.86 -1.64 0.35
CA SER A 385 17.58 -0.40 0.64
C SER A 385 19.05 -0.65 0.97
N ARG A 386 19.35 -1.67 1.78
CA ARG A 386 20.72 -2.00 2.24
C ARG A 386 21.58 -2.60 1.13
N VAL A 387 21.01 -3.49 0.31
CA VAL A 387 21.75 -4.21 -0.73
C VAL A 387 21.95 -3.36 -1.98
N ALA A 388 21.06 -2.41 -2.23
CA ALA A 388 21.16 -1.54 -3.39
C ALA A 388 22.45 -0.69 -3.38
N PRO A 389 23.02 -0.39 -4.57
CA PRO A 389 24.08 0.59 -4.68
C PRO A 389 23.64 1.93 -4.07
N LYS A 390 24.53 2.61 -3.36
CA LYS A 390 24.21 3.86 -2.62
C LYS A 390 23.51 4.91 -3.50
N SER A 391 23.93 5.02 -4.77
CA SER A 391 23.35 5.94 -5.75
C SER A 391 21.93 5.56 -6.23
N LEU A 392 21.49 4.32 -6.00
CA LEU A 392 20.23 3.77 -6.50
C LEU A 392 19.31 3.22 -5.38
N SER A 393 19.66 3.40 -4.10
CA SER A 393 18.86 2.87 -2.98
C SER A 393 17.38 3.27 -3.05
N GLY A 394 17.08 4.55 -3.33
CA GLY A 394 15.70 5.03 -3.51
C GLY A 394 14.98 4.40 -4.70
N VAL A 395 15.69 4.18 -5.82
CA VAL A 395 15.16 3.51 -7.00
C VAL A 395 14.82 2.05 -6.68
N MET A 396 15.68 1.36 -5.92
CA MET A 396 15.45 -0.03 -5.56
C MET A 396 14.30 -0.21 -4.56
N ILE A 397 14.03 0.76 -3.69
CA ILE A 397 12.80 0.77 -2.87
C ILE A 397 11.55 0.91 -3.76
N ALA A 398 11.60 1.75 -4.80
CA ALA A 398 10.51 1.81 -5.77
C ALA A 398 10.35 0.49 -6.55
N VAL A 399 11.46 -0.15 -6.94
CA VAL A 399 11.44 -1.49 -7.57
C VAL A 399 10.81 -2.52 -6.65
N TYR A 400 11.14 -2.50 -5.36
CA TYR A 400 10.51 -3.36 -4.38
C TYR A 400 8.99 -3.21 -4.41
N TYR A 401 8.45 -2.00 -4.35
CA TYR A 401 7.00 -1.79 -4.38
C TYR A 401 6.28 -2.29 -5.65
N PHE A 402 6.99 -2.54 -6.76
CA PHE A 402 6.37 -3.19 -7.91
C PHE A 402 5.83 -4.59 -7.60
N TYR A 403 6.32 -5.27 -6.56
CA TYR A 403 5.74 -6.56 -6.21
C TYR A 403 4.26 -6.43 -5.84
N LEU A 404 3.89 -5.36 -5.12
CA LEU A 404 2.50 -5.03 -4.75
C LEU A 404 1.70 -4.57 -5.97
N ALA A 405 2.31 -3.77 -6.85
CA ALA A 405 1.68 -3.32 -8.08
C ALA A 405 1.27 -4.53 -8.95
N PHE A 406 2.21 -5.41 -9.25
CA PHE A 406 1.95 -6.62 -10.02
C PHE A 406 1.05 -7.61 -9.28
N GLY A 407 1.12 -7.66 -7.95
CA GLY A 407 0.17 -8.42 -7.14
C GLY A 407 -1.28 -7.95 -7.34
N ASN A 408 -1.53 -6.63 -7.38
CA ASN A 408 -2.85 -6.06 -7.65
C ASN A 408 -3.34 -6.40 -9.07
N GLU A 409 -2.48 -6.23 -10.06
CA GLU A 409 -2.77 -6.58 -11.45
C GLU A 409 -3.15 -8.06 -11.58
N LEU A 410 -2.38 -8.94 -10.95
CA LEU A 410 -2.62 -10.38 -10.99
C LEU A 410 -3.89 -10.77 -10.22
N ALA A 411 -4.13 -10.18 -9.03
CA ALA A 411 -5.35 -10.38 -8.27
C ALA A 411 -6.60 -9.99 -9.06
N GLY A 412 -6.54 -8.90 -9.83
CA GLY A 412 -7.63 -8.47 -10.70
C GLY A 412 -7.91 -9.44 -11.85
N ARG A 413 -6.88 -9.94 -12.52
CA ARG A 413 -7.04 -10.95 -13.58
C ARG A 413 -7.57 -12.28 -13.05
N LEU A 414 -7.04 -12.73 -11.92
CA LEU A 414 -7.46 -13.98 -11.29
C LEU A 414 -8.88 -13.88 -10.73
N GLY A 415 -9.30 -12.71 -10.24
CA GLY A 415 -10.61 -12.47 -9.67
C GLY A 415 -11.77 -12.87 -10.59
N GLY A 416 -11.63 -12.67 -11.90
CA GLY A 416 -12.61 -13.10 -12.88
C GLY A 416 -12.82 -14.62 -13.00
N LEU A 417 -11.96 -15.43 -12.38
CA LEU A 417 -12.11 -16.89 -12.34
C LEU A 417 -13.04 -17.37 -11.21
N LEU A 418 -13.50 -16.47 -10.31
CA LEU A 418 -14.34 -16.87 -9.18
C LEU A 418 -15.63 -17.56 -9.64
N GLU A 419 -16.33 -16.98 -10.63
CA GLU A 419 -17.61 -17.51 -11.12
C GLU A 419 -17.44 -18.81 -11.92
N SER A 420 -16.34 -18.96 -12.67
CA SER A 420 -16.12 -20.12 -13.54
C SER A 420 -15.57 -21.34 -12.80
N MET A 421 -14.78 -21.14 -11.73
CA MET A 421 -14.15 -22.22 -10.97
C MET A 421 -14.88 -22.55 -9.67
N GLY A 422 -15.65 -21.61 -9.14
CA GLY A 422 -16.28 -21.67 -7.82
C GLY A 422 -15.30 -21.39 -6.67
N PRO A 423 -15.80 -21.06 -5.46
CA PRO A 423 -14.97 -20.52 -4.37
C PRO A 423 -13.85 -21.45 -3.88
N ILE A 424 -14.12 -22.76 -3.75
CA ILE A 424 -13.15 -23.72 -3.24
C ILE A 424 -11.91 -23.78 -4.15
N LYS A 425 -12.12 -24.00 -5.46
CA LYS A 425 -11.02 -24.08 -6.43
C LYS A 425 -10.32 -22.74 -6.59
N PHE A 426 -11.06 -21.64 -6.52
CA PHE A 426 -10.52 -20.29 -6.58
C PHE A 426 -9.52 -20.03 -5.45
N TRP A 427 -9.88 -20.32 -4.20
CA TRP A 427 -8.99 -20.09 -3.06
C TRP A 427 -7.83 -21.08 -3.00
N LEU A 428 -8.02 -22.34 -3.44
CA LEU A 428 -6.92 -23.29 -3.62
C LEU A 428 -5.91 -22.85 -4.68
N LEU A 429 -6.37 -22.25 -5.79
CA LEU A 429 -5.48 -21.66 -6.80
C LEU A 429 -4.63 -20.54 -6.18
N HIS A 430 -5.24 -19.65 -5.37
CA HIS A 430 -4.51 -18.59 -4.69
C HIS A 430 -3.48 -19.13 -3.70
N ALA A 431 -3.83 -20.16 -2.92
CA ALA A 431 -2.89 -20.82 -2.03
C ALA A 431 -1.71 -21.43 -2.81
N GLY A 432 -1.99 -22.13 -3.91
CA GLY A 432 -0.97 -22.71 -4.78
C GLY A 432 -0.03 -21.68 -5.40
N LEU A 433 -0.57 -20.54 -5.86
CA LEU A 433 0.22 -19.45 -6.41
C LEU A 433 1.08 -18.75 -5.35
N CYS A 434 0.53 -18.48 -4.16
CA CYS A 434 1.31 -17.94 -3.05
C CYS A 434 2.43 -18.91 -2.63
N ALA A 435 2.13 -20.22 -2.56
CA ALA A 435 3.10 -21.26 -2.24
C ALA A 435 4.19 -21.35 -3.31
N ALA A 436 3.84 -21.25 -4.59
CA ALA A 436 4.81 -21.19 -5.68
C ALA A 436 5.73 -19.95 -5.52
N GLY A 437 5.15 -18.78 -5.20
CA GLY A 437 5.89 -17.57 -4.81
C GLY A 437 6.92 -17.82 -3.71
N ALA A 438 6.48 -18.44 -2.61
CA ALA A 438 7.33 -18.75 -1.46
C ALA A 438 8.44 -19.74 -1.82
N VAL A 439 8.13 -20.79 -2.58
CA VAL A 439 9.12 -21.80 -3.04
C VAL A 439 10.13 -21.17 -3.99
N MET A 440 9.70 -20.32 -4.93
CA MET A 440 10.63 -19.59 -5.81
C MET A 440 11.57 -18.71 -4.99
N LEU A 441 11.07 -18.01 -3.97
CA LEU A 441 11.90 -17.17 -3.11
C LEU A 441 12.87 -18.02 -2.26
N LEU A 442 12.43 -19.19 -1.80
CA LEU A 442 13.29 -20.14 -1.09
C LEU A 442 14.42 -20.66 -1.98
N LEU A 443 14.10 -21.16 -3.18
CA LEU A 443 15.08 -21.62 -4.16
C LEU A 443 16.03 -20.50 -4.56
N PHE A 444 15.50 -19.29 -4.76
CA PHE A 444 16.28 -18.09 -4.99
C PHE A 444 17.26 -17.81 -3.84
N GLY A 445 16.80 -17.91 -2.60
CA GLY A 445 17.64 -17.72 -1.41
C GLY A 445 18.76 -18.77 -1.28
N LEU A 446 18.51 -20.01 -1.69
CA LEU A 446 19.53 -21.07 -1.71
C LEU A 446 20.65 -20.76 -2.73
N VAL A 447 20.29 -20.20 -3.88
CA VAL A 447 21.24 -19.90 -4.97
C VAL A 447 21.95 -18.56 -4.75
N PHE A 448 21.19 -17.50 -4.47
CA PHE A 448 21.67 -16.11 -4.48
C PHE A 448 21.83 -15.49 -3.10
N GLY A 449 21.38 -16.15 -2.02
CA GLY A 449 21.38 -15.57 -0.67
C GLY A 449 22.76 -15.17 -0.16
N ARG A 450 23.83 -15.82 -0.65
CA ARG A 450 25.22 -15.45 -0.31
C ARG A 450 25.61 -14.05 -0.78
N PHE A 451 25.07 -13.58 -1.91
CA PHE A 451 25.33 -12.23 -2.44
C PHE A 451 24.61 -11.14 -1.64
N LEU A 452 23.57 -11.50 -0.89
CA LEU A 452 22.72 -10.59 -0.12
C LEU A 452 23.18 -10.42 1.34
N LYS A 453 24.19 -11.18 1.77
CA LYS A 453 24.80 -11.02 3.08
C LYS A 453 25.62 -9.74 3.10
N ALA A 454 25.45 -8.93 4.14
CA ALA A 454 26.38 -7.85 4.40
C ALA A 454 27.80 -8.45 4.56
N GLU A 455 28.77 -7.91 3.82
CA GLU A 455 30.17 -8.06 4.22
C GLU A 455 30.25 -7.50 5.64
N HIS A 456 30.65 -8.33 6.60
CA HIS A 456 31.07 -7.81 7.89
C HIS A 456 32.17 -6.80 7.60
N GLU A 457 32.03 -5.57 8.06
CA GLU A 457 33.21 -4.77 8.38
C GLU A 457 34.10 -5.67 9.25
N PRO A 458 35.38 -5.84 8.90
CA PRO A 458 36.28 -6.65 9.73
C PRO A 458 36.25 -6.08 11.15
N ASP A 459 36.09 -6.97 12.13
CA ASP A 459 35.99 -6.64 13.54
C ASP A 459 37.05 -5.60 13.96
N LEU A 460 36.64 -4.33 14.06
CA LEU A 460 37.44 -3.26 14.68
C LEU A 460 37.36 -3.32 16.21
N VAL A 461 37.25 -4.54 16.75
CA VAL A 461 37.50 -4.83 18.16
C VAL A 461 38.71 -5.74 18.20
N ALA A 462 39.88 -5.16 17.92
CA ALA A 462 41.10 -5.71 18.46
C ALA A 462 40.98 -5.66 19.99
N GLU A 463 40.86 -6.83 20.63
CA GLU A 463 41.18 -6.97 22.04
C GLU A 463 42.53 -6.31 22.28
N PRO A 464 42.67 -5.40 23.27
CA PRO A 464 44.00 -5.06 23.74
C PRO A 464 44.55 -6.33 24.38
N ALA A 465 45.58 -6.90 23.75
CA ALA A 465 46.35 -8.00 24.29
C ALA A 465 46.75 -7.67 25.73
N ALA A 466 46.37 -8.54 26.66
CA ALA A 466 46.86 -8.51 28.02
C ALA A 466 48.39 -8.61 28.01
N ALA A 467 49.04 -7.64 28.62
CA ALA A 467 50.42 -7.70 29.11
C ALA A 467 50.43 -7.20 30.55
#